data_AF-A0A9E5L5A1-F1
#
_entry.id   AF-A0A9E5L5A1-F1
#
_cell.length_a   1.000
_cell.length_b   1.000
_cell.length_c   1.000
_cell.angle_alpha   90.00
_cell.angle_beta   90.00
_cell.angle_gamma   90.00
#
_symmetry.space_group_name_H-M   'P 1'
#
loop_
_entity.id
_entity.type
_entity.pdbx_description
1 polymer ?
#
loop_
_entity_poly.entity_id
_entity_poly.type
_entity_poly.pdbx_seq_one_letter_code
_entity_poly.pdbx_strand_id
1 'polypeptide(L)'
;MRKIAFIFLLSLLISCNSEKYNGLQDGLYAEIQTNKGDILLELYYKDVPMTVANFVSLAEGKNNKVPDSLKGIKYYDETRFHRVVKNFIIQGGDRSETGKGFPGYRFGDEFPIDEYSEYIFTHNDFGVLSMANSGPETNGSQFFITQGSAKHLDGKHAVFGKTILNSIQLKELKKHFSDSLKLKKAIDSVRTLVVGKIEQFDTIKKIKIIRIGANAKAYNSAKVFDEELTRYSTGYEERKKAEVAIEEKRYQQYLIDKNAFLTKLEETSAIKTNSGLGFLLLKSNPKGKKVVDNKPIKSNFTLFIADGKKIQSTEDSEAPFIFRLDDTQRPMITGFQEGVKLMKEGEKARLFVPYYIGFGDAAFGPFPSKSDLVFEIEIIEIGK
;
A
#
# COMPACT_ATOMS: atom_id res chain seq x y z
N MET A 1 31.16 19.57 -54.36
CA MET A 1 32.15 19.85 -53.29
C MET A 1 31.40 20.33 -52.05
N ARG A 2 31.56 19.62 -50.93
CA ARG A 2 30.83 19.82 -49.66
C ARG A 2 31.18 21.18 -49.04
N LYS A 3 30.17 22.00 -48.73
CA LYS A 3 30.34 23.16 -47.83
C LYS A 3 30.23 22.66 -46.39
N ILE A 4 31.38 22.59 -45.71
CA ILE A 4 31.47 22.35 -44.27
C ILE A 4 31.27 23.70 -43.59
N ALA A 5 30.14 23.88 -42.90
CA ALA A 5 29.92 25.04 -42.05
C ALA A 5 30.54 24.76 -40.67
N PHE A 6 31.63 25.45 -40.37
CA PHE A 6 32.23 25.52 -39.03
C PHE A 6 31.33 26.36 -38.12
N ILE A 7 30.76 25.76 -37.08
CA ILE A 7 30.06 26.49 -36.01
C ILE A 7 31.12 26.94 -35.00
N PHE A 8 31.36 28.25 -34.95
CA PHE A 8 32.19 28.89 -33.94
C PHE A 8 31.48 28.84 -32.58
N LEU A 9 32.09 28.18 -31.60
CA LEU A 9 31.66 28.14 -30.21
C LEU A 9 32.14 29.44 -29.53
N LEU A 10 31.26 30.45 -29.47
CA LEU A 10 31.53 31.69 -28.75
C LEU A 10 31.07 31.53 -27.30
N SER A 11 32.04 31.38 -26.39
CA SER A 11 31.86 31.39 -24.95
C SER A 11 31.46 32.79 -24.47
N LEU A 12 30.18 32.99 -24.18
CA LEU A 12 29.66 34.19 -23.50
C LEU A 12 29.16 33.79 -22.12
N LEU A 13 30.00 34.05 -21.12
CA LEU A 13 29.63 34.06 -19.70
C LEU A 13 28.83 35.34 -19.42
N ILE A 14 27.52 35.29 -19.64
CA ILE A 14 26.57 36.29 -19.13
C ILE A 14 25.45 35.54 -18.43
N SER A 15 25.06 36.02 -17.25
CA SER A 15 23.98 35.60 -16.35
C SER A 15 22.67 35.10 -17.01
N CYS A 16 22.68 33.93 -17.65
CA CYS A 16 21.54 33.32 -18.37
C CYS A 16 20.55 32.53 -17.50
N ASN A 17 20.65 32.56 -16.17
CA ASN A 17 19.81 31.70 -15.32
C ASN A 17 18.34 32.16 -15.21
N SER A 18 18.00 33.42 -15.49
CA SER A 18 16.60 33.91 -15.40
C SER A 18 15.78 33.55 -16.63
N GLU A 19 16.34 33.62 -17.85
CA GLU A 19 15.61 33.36 -19.08
C GLU A 19 15.12 31.91 -19.22
N LYS A 20 15.85 30.95 -18.64
CA LYS A 20 15.51 29.52 -18.69
C LYS A 20 14.10 29.25 -18.16
N TYR A 21 13.69 29.96 -17.10
CA TYR A 21 12.41 29.74 -16.43
C TYR A 21 11.34 30.79 -16.82
N ASN A 22 11.70 31.78 -17.64
CA ASN A 22 10.80 32.85 -18.06
C ASN A 22 9.67 32.33 -18.95
N GLY A 23 8.46 32.27 -18.41
CA GLY A 23 7.25 31.80 -19.10
C GLY A 23 6.77 30.42 -18.67
N LEU A 24 7.40 29.82 -17.64
CA LEU A 24 6.76 28.78 -16.86
C LEU A 24 5.57 29.37 -16.08
N GLN A 25 4.58 28.53 -15.79
CA GLN A 25 3.41 28.93 -15.02
C GLN A 25 3.77 29.14 -13.53
N ASP A 26 2.87 29.77 -12.79
CA ASP A 26 2.98 29.89 -11.35
C ASP A 26 2.95 28.50 -10.71
N GLY A 27 3.99 28.16 -9.97
CA GLY A 27 4.21 26.79 -9.52
C GLY A 27 5.54 26.58 -8.80
N LEU A 28 5.71 25.35 -8.34
CA LEU A 28 6.93 24.89 -7.71
C LEU A 28 7.62 23.87 -8.62
N TYR A 29 8.91 24.07 -8.85
CA TYR A 29 9.69 23.23 -9.75
C TYR A 29 11.00 22.80 -9.10
N ALA A 30 11.57 21.69 -9.58
CA ALA A 30 12.90 21.23 -9.22
C ALA A 30 13.74 20.97 -10.48
N GLU A 31 14.95 21.48 -10.49
CA GLU A 31 15.96 21.16 -11.49
C GLU A 31 17.03 20.28 -10.86
N ILE A 32 17.04 19.00 -11.25
CA ILE A 32 18.07 18.04 -10.86
C ILE A 32 19.23 18.18 -11.85
N GLN A 33 20.33 18.76 -11.39
CA GLN A 33 21.55 18.93 -12.17
C GLN A 33 22.38 17.66 -12.06
N THR A 34 22.64 17.00 -13.18
CA THR A 34 23.39 15.74 -13.21
C THR A 34 24.68 15.84 -14.03
N ASN A 35 25.51 14.81 -14.02
CA ASN A 35 26.61 14.65 -14.97
C ASN A 35 26.16 14.34 -16.42
N LYS A 36 24.88 14.01 -16.67
CA LYS A 36 24.30 13.77 -18.00
C LYS A 36 23.43 14.93 -18.53
N GLY A 37 23.26 16.00 -17.75
CA GLY A 37 22.43 17.16 -18.06
C GLY A 37 21.41 17.48 -16.97
N ASP A 38 20.55 18.46 -17.22
CA ASP A 38 19.55 18.90 -16.25
C ASP A 38 18.20 18.22 -16.50
N ILE A 39 17.55 17.75 -15.44
CA ILE A 39 16.17 17.26 -15.46
C ILE A 39 15.30 18.30 -14.77
N LEU A 40 14.39 18.93 -15.51
CA LEU A 40 13.43 19.90 -14.96
C LEU A 40 12.10 19.20 -14.65
N LEU A 41 11.60 19.39 -13.43
CA LEU A 41 10.41 18.77 -12.88
C LEU A 41 9.43 19.84 -12.40
N GLU A 42 8.15 19.67 -12.68
CA GLU A 42 7.06 20.32 -11.96
C GLU A 42 6.73 19.49 -10.70
N LEU A 43 6.45 20.17 -9.59
CA LEU A 43 6.10 19.55 -8.30
C LEU A 43 4.66 19.87 -7.91
N TYR A 44 3.90 18.84 -7.53
CA TYR A 44 2.47 18.93 -7.22
C TYR A 44 2.21 19.36 -5.76
N TYR A 45 2.79 20.49 -5.35
CA TYR A 45 2.87 20.92 -3.94
C TYR A 45 1.52 21.22 -3.27
N LYS A 46 0.45 21.38 -4.06
CA LYS A 46 -0.91 21.61 -3.56
C LYS A 46 -1.64 20.29 -3.32
N ASP A 47 -1.40 19.30 -4.16
CA ASP A 47 -2.12 18.03 -4.19
C ASP A 47 -1.48 16.98 -3.29
N VAL A 48 -0.14 16.99 -3.19
CA VAL A 48 0.65 16.11 -2.31
C VAL A 48 1.62 16.94 -1.45
N PRO A 49 1.07 17.80 -0.56
CA PRO A 49 1.84 18.80 0.17
C PRO A 49 2.90 18.19 1.09
N MET A 50 2.63 17.07 1.76
CA MET A 50 3.61 16.44 2.67
C MET A 50 4.83 15.93 1.91
N THR A 51 4.59 15.24 0.79
CA THR A 51 5.62 14.62 -0.05
C THR A 51 6.50 15.67 -0.71
N VAL A 52 5.89 16.71 -1.28
CA VAL A 52 6.64 17.80 -1.92
C VAL A 52 7.38 18.63 -0.86
N ALA A 53 6.78 18.91 0.29
CA ALA A 53 7.43 19.63 1.38
C ALA A 53 8.67 18.88 1.88
N ASN A 54 8.58 17.56 2.05
CA ASN A 54 9.69 16.69 2.39
C ASN A 54 10.83 16.82 1.36
N PHE A 55 10.54 16.58 0.08
CA PHE A 55 11.55 16.62 -0.99
C PHE A 55 12.24 17.99 -1.08
N VAL A 56 11.44 19.07 -1.06
CA VAL A 56 11.93 20.44 -1.19
C VAL A 56 12.75 20.86 0.03
N SER A 57 12.31 20.54 1.24
CA SER A 57 13.06 20.87 2.47
C SER A 57 14.38 20.09 2.57
N LEU A 58 14.43 18.83 2.12
CA LEU A 58 15.66 18.05 2.01
C LEU A 58 16.62 18.64 0.96
N ALA A 59 16.11 18.99 -0.22
CA ALA A 59 16.90 19.62 -1.29
C ALA A 59 17.50 20.97 -0.86
N GLU A 60 16.77 21.76 -0.07
CA GLU A 60 17.25 23.05 0.43
C GLU A 60 18.08 22.96 1.73
N GLY A 61 18.17 21.79 2.36
CA GLY A 61 18.84 21.61 3.66
C GLY A 61 18.11 22.25 4.84
N LYS A 62 16.79 22.45 4.72
CA LYS A 62 15.95 23.12 5.73
C LYS A 62 15.03 22.16 6.50
N ASN A 63 15.10 20.87 6.24
CA ASN A 63 14.22 19.89 6.87
C ASN A 63 14.51 19.79 8.38
N ASN A 64 13.49 19.96 9.22
CA ASN A 64 13.63 19.98 10.69
C ASN A 64 13.63 18.57 11.32
N LYS A 65 13.30 17.53 10.55
CA LYS A 65 13.15 16.15 11.03
C LYS A 65 14.41 15.30 10.83
N VAL A 66 15.40 15.81 10.09
CA VAL A 66 16.69 15.13 9.95
C VAL A 66 17.47 15.16 11.27
N PRO A 67 18.33 14.15 11.54
CA PRO A 67 19.28 14.18 12.65
C PRO A 67 20.17 15.43 12.62
N ASP A 68 20.70 15.84 13.78
CA ASP A 68 21.56 17.03 13.89
C ASP A 68 22.76 17.00 12.94
N SER A 69 23.33 15.81 12.69
CA SER A 69 24.44 15.60 11.76
C SER A 69 24.11 15.93 10.30
N LEU A 70 22.83 16.11 9.95
CA LEU A 70 22.33 16.41 8.60
C LEU A 70 21.64 17.77 8.49
N LYS A 71 21.49 18.53 9.59
CA LYS A 71 20.87 19.87 9.55
C LYS A 71 21.71 20.83 8.70
N GLY A 72 21.05 21.64 7.87
CA GLY A 72 21.71 22.58 6.96
C GLY A 72 22.36 21.94 5.74
N ILE A 73 22.47 20.60 5.68
CA ILE A 73 23.04 19.88 4.55
C ILE A 73 21.97 19.71 3.47
N LYS A 74 22.27 20.16 2.25
CA LYS A 74 21.44 19.86 1.08
C LYS A 74 21.53 18.37 0.79
N TYR A 75 20.48 17.65 1.18
CA TYR A 75 20.53 16.21 1.38
C TYR A 75 20.89 15.44 0.10
N TYR A 76 20.48 15.96 -1.06
CA TYR A 76 20.65 15.31 -2.37
C TYR A 76 21.93 15.69 -3.11
N ASP A 77 22.64 16.73 -2.68
CA ASP A 77 23.86 17.17 -3.36
C ASP A 77 24.91 16.05 -3.29
N GLU A 78 25.52 15.76 -4.44
CA GLU A 78 26.50 14.69 -4.69
C GLU A 78 26.01 13.25 -4.41
N THR A 79 24.69 13.04 -4.31
CA THR A 79 24.13 11.68 -4.27
C THR A 79 24.11 11.05 -5.66
N ARG A 80 23.86 9.73 -5.75
CA ARG A 80 23.83 9.00 -7.03
C ARG A 80 22.49 8.34 -7.31
N PHE A 81 22.21 8.13 -8.60
CA PHE A 81 21.19 7.18 -9.03
C PHE A 81 21.69 5.75 -8.80
N HIS A 82 21.52 5.25 -7.57
CA HIS A 82 22.07 3.96 -7.14
C HIS A 82 21.38 2.76 -7.78
N ARG A 83 20.19 2.93 -8.36
CA ARG A 83 19.47 1.88 -9.09
C ARG A 83 18.87 2.42 -10.38
N VAL A 84 19.22 1.80 -11.50
CA VAL A 84 18.66 2.10 -12.82
C VAL A 84 18.18 0.81 -13.46
N VAL A 85 16.90 0.76 -13.81
CA VAL A 85 16.28 -0.37 -14.50
C VAL A 85 15.74 0.15 -15.82
N LYS A 86 16.40 -0.23 -16.92
CA LYS A 86 16.09 0.24 -18.26
C LYS A 86 14.61 0.01 -18.60
N ASN A 87 13.97 1.05 -19.15
CA ASN A 87 12.53 1.08 -19.49
C ASN A 87 11.58 0.97 -18.30
N PHE A 88 12.08 1.13 -17.08
CA PHE A 88 11.27 1.11 -15.87
C PHE A 88 11.49 2.37 -15.03
N ILE A 89 12.63 2.50 -14.34
CA ILE A 89 12.89 3.64 -13.46
C ILE A 89 14.38 4.00 -13.36
N ILE A 90 14.66 5.25 -13.03
CA ILE A 90 15.91 5.69 -12.38
C ILE A 90 15.60 6.07 -10.93
N GLN A 91 16.33 5.51 -9.95
CA GLN A 91 16.07 5.68 -8.53
C GLN A 91 17.30 6.30 -7.83
N GLY A 92 17.05 7.33 -7.03
CA GLY A 92 18.06 8.10 -6.31
C GLY A 92 17.58 8.55 -4.93
N GLY A 93 18.33 9.46 -4.30
CA GLY A 93 17.96 10.02 -3.00
C GLY A 93 18.37 9.19 -1.78
N ASP A 94 19.28 8.22 -1.94
CA ASP A 94 19.96 7.52 -0.85
C ASP A 94 21.41 7.99 -0.75
N ARG A 95 21.78 8.62 0.37
CA ARG A 95 23.16 9.07 0.63
C ARG A 95 24.14 7.92 0.89
N SER A 96 23.66 6.75 1.29
CA SER A 96 24.45 5.53 1.47
C SER A 96 24.59 4.70 0.19
N GLU A 97 23.71 4.95 -0.79
CA GLU A 97 23.62 4.25 -2.07
C GLU A 97 23.34 2.74 -1.99
N THR A 98 22.98 2.26 -0.80
CA THR A 98 22.65 0.85 -0.58
C THR A 98 21.22 0.51 -1.03
N GLY A 99 20.41 1.52 -1.31
CA GLY A 99 18.96 1.40 -1.49
C GLY A 99 18.20 1.27 -0.18
N LYS A 100 18.90 1.25 0.97
CA LYS A 100 18.32 1.09 2.31
C LYS A 100 18.38 2.36 3.15
N GLY A 101 19.12 3.39 2.70
CA GLY A 101 19.30 4.60 3.47
C GLY A 101 18.04 5.47 3.54
N PHE A 102 17.98 6.29 4.58
CA PHE A 102 16.84 7.15 4.90
C PHE A 102 17.31 8.40 5.65
N PRO A 103 16.52 9.49 5.67
CA PRO A 103 16.93 10.78 6.22
C PRO A 103 16.83 10.86 7.76
N GLY A 104 16.70 9.72 8.44
CA GLY A 104 16.47 9.62 9.89
C GLY A 104 15.01 9.56 10.33
N TYR A 105 14.05 9.60 9.40
CA TYR A 105 12.62 9.47 9.68
C TYR A 105 11.87 8.76 8.54
N ARG A 106 10.60 8.47 8.79
CA ARG A 106 9.62 7.90 7.86
C ARG A 106 8.33 8.74 7.88
N PHE A 107 7.57 8.74 6.80
CA PHE A 107 6.27 9.40 6.73
C PHE A 107 5.29 8.68 5.79
N GLY A 108 4.01 9.02 5.95
CA GLY A 108 2.88 8.45 5.22
C GLY A 108 2.88 8.71 3.71
N ASP A 109 2.04 7.98 2.99
CA ASP A 109 1.80 8.19 1.56
C ASP A 109 0.67 9.21 1.30
N GLU A 110 0.72 9.88 0.14
CA GLU A 110 -0.36 10.74 -0.36
C GLU A 110 -0.82 10.24 -1.73
N PHE A 111 -2.07 9.77 -1.80
CA PHE A 111 -2.70 9.27 -3.04
C PHE A 111 -4.00 10.04 -3.31
N PRO A 112 -3.94 11.27 -3.85
CA PRO A 112 -5.14 12.03 -4.18
C PRO A 112 -6.02 11.25 -5.16
N ILE A 113 -7.30 11.14 -4.82
CA ILE A 113 -8.34 10.54 -5.66
C ILE A 113 -9.34 11.60 -6.11
N ASP A 114 -9.89 11.44 -7.31
CA ASP A 114 -10.94 12.29 -7.83
C ASP A 114 -12.34 11.86 -7.32
N GLU A 115 -13.37 12.56 -7.79
CA GLU A 115 -14.77 12.29 -7.45
C GLU A 115 -15.26 10.90 -7.90
N TYR A 116 -14.54 10.24 -8.82
CA TYR A 116 -14.84 8.90 -9.33
C TYR A 116 -14.04 7.81 -8.62
N SER A 117 -13.34 8.14 -7.53
CA SER A 117 -12.46 7.22 -6.79
C SER A 117 -11.25 6.73 -7.59
N GLU A 118 -10.84 7.48 -8.62
CA GLU A 118 -9.65 7.18 -9.42
C GLU A 118 -8.46 8.03 -8.95
N TYR A 119 -7.25 7.49 -9.05
CA TYR A 119 -6.04 8.23 -8.68
C TYR A 119 -5.81 9.40 -9.64
N ILE A 120 -5.69 10.61 -9.09
CA ILE A 120 -5.41 11.84 -9.86
C ILE A 120 -4.05 11.74 -10.56
N PHE A 121 -3.06 11.18 -9.86
CA PHE A 121 -1.72 10.97 -10.40
C PHE A 121 -1.39 9.48 -10.49
N THR A 122 -0.97 9.04 -11.67
CA THR A 122 -0.63 7.63 -11.97
C THR A 122 0.70 7.53 -12.69
N HIS A 123 1.29 6.34 -12.68
CA HIS A 123 2.55 6.03 -13.34
C HIS A 123 2.33 5.61 -14.79
N ASN A 124 1.48 6.33 -15.54
CA ASN A 124 1.09 5.97 -16.90
C ASN A 124 1.99 6.56 -18.00
N ASP A 125 3.08 7.23 -17.63
CA ASP A 125 3.93 7.99 -18.55
C ASP A 125 5.42 7.91 -18.16
N PHE A 126 6.30 8.21 -19.12
CA PHE A 126 7.72 8.43 -18.91
C PHE A 126 7.94 9.78 -18.20
N GLY A 127 8.83 9.81 -17.20
CA GLY A 127 9.24 11.04 -16.54
C GLY A 127 8.36 11.42 -15.36
N VAL A 128 7.55 10.49 -14.85
CA VAL A 128 6.77 10.66 -13.62
C VAL A 128 7.72 10.51 -12.42
N LEU A 129 7.71 11.50 -11.52
CA LEU A 129 8.49 11.53 -10.30
C LEU A 129 7.64 10.99 -9.14
N SER A 130 8.17 10.01 -8.41
CA SER A 130 7.44 9.30 -7.36
C SER A 130 8.34 8.83 -6.22
N MET A 131 7.78 8.66 -5.03
CA MET A 131 8.54 8.23 -3.84
C MET A 131 8.89 6.74 -3.91
N ALA A 132 10.15 6.40 -3.62
CA ALA A 132 10.54 5.02 -3.35
C ALA A 132 10.27 4.72 -1.86
N ASN A 133 9.69 3.55 -1.58
CA ASN A 133 9.38 3.09 -0.23
C ASN A 133 9.57 1.56 -0.12
N SER A 134 9.48 1.02 1.10
CA SER A 134 9.54 -0.42 1.41
C SER A 134 8.19 -0.97 1.88
N GLY A 135 7.09 -0.37 1.40
CA GLY A 135 5.73 -0.65 1.85
C GLY A 135 5.01 0.61 2.37
N PRO A 136 3.73 0.48 2.75
CA PRO A 136 2.92 1.60 3.21
C PRO A 136 3.60 2.39 4.33
N GLU A 137 3.50 3.72 4.26
CA GLU A 137 3.98 4.64 5.30
C GLU A 137 5.50 4.60 5.54
N THR A 138 6.26 4.13 4.56
CA THR A 138 7.73 4.05 4.66
C THR A 138 8.49 5.03 3.77
N ASN A 139 7.85 6.12 3.35
CA ASN A 139 8.50 7.18 2.60
C ASN A 139 9.64 7.81 3.40
N GLY A 140 10.65 8.31 2.70
CA GLY A 140 11.82 8.96 3.29
C GLY A 140 12.42 9.97 2.34
N SER A 141 13.65 9.75 1.90
CA SER A 141 14.34 10.64 0.96
C SER A 141 14.40 10.10 -0.46
N GLN A 142 14.25 8.79 -0.64
CA GLN A 142 14.44 8.14 -1.92
C GLN A 142 13.27 8.40 -2.86
N PHE A 143 13.57 8.65 -4.12
CA PHE A 143 12.60 8.88 -5.19
C PHE A 143 13.02 8.14 -6.44
N PHE A 144 12.10 7.97 -7.37
CA PHE A 144 12.38 7.49 -8.71
C PHE A 144 11.70 8.33 -9.77
N ILE A 145 12.25 8.29 -10.98
CA ILE A 145 11.65 8.86 -12.19
C ILE A 145 11.42 7.72 -13.19
N THR A 146 10.21 7.60 -13.71
CA THR A 146 9.85 6.51 -14.63
C THR A 146 10.53 6.67 -16.00
N GLN A 147 10.90 5.54 -16.62
CA GLN A 147 11.35 5.42 -18.01
C GLN A 147 10.28 4.75 -18.91
N GLY A 148 9.03 4.66 -18.43
CA GLY A 148 7.92 4.03 -19.11
C GLY A 148 6.69 3.92 -18.18
N SER A 149 5.60 3.35 -18.68
CA SER A 149 4.40 3.08 -17.89
C SER A 149 4.68 2.02 -16.82
N ALA A 150 4.31 2.31 -15.58
CA ALA A 150 4.49 1.48 -14.39
C ALA A 150 3.21 1.45 -13.52
N LYS A 151 2.02 1.34 -14.14
CA LYS A 151 0.71 1.36 -13.46
C LYS A 151 0.55 0.40 -12.27
N HIS A 152 1.33 -0.69 -12.21
CA HIS A 152 1.33 -1.61 -11.07
C HIS A 152 1.83 -0.98 -9.75
N LEU A 153 2.39 0.24 -9.83
CA LEU A 153 2.85 1.07 -8.72
C LEU A 153 1.79 2.10 -8.26
N ASP A 154 0.67 2.25 -8.99
CA ASP A 154 -0.41 3.15 -8.60
C ASP A 154 -1.00 2.72 -7.24
N GLY A 155 -1.26 3.69 -6.37
CA GLY A 155 -1.69 3.44 -4.98
C GLY A 155 -0.63 2.83 -4.05
N LYS A 156 0.62 2.67 -4.51
CA LYS A 156 1.73 2.12 -3.71
C LYS A 156 2.90 3.10 -3.56
N HIS A 157 3.08 4.00 -4.51
CA HIS A 157 4.16 4.98 -4.54
C HIS A 157 3.60 6.38 -4.85
N ALA A 158 3.81 7.34 -3.95
CA ALA A 158 3.21 8.67 -4.09
C ALA A 158 3.85 9.44 -5.25
N VAL A 159 3.07 9.73 -6.30
CA VAL A 159 3.48 10.57 -7.42
C VAL A 159 3.45 12.04 -6.97
N PHE A 160 4.56 12.75 -7.13
CA PHE A 160 4.68 14.13 -6.65
C PHE A 160 5.29 15.11 -7.64
N GLY A 161 5.47 14.69 -8.88
CA GLY A 161 5.88 15.57 -9.96
C GLY A 161 6.05 14.87 -11.30
N LYS A 162 6.46 15.64 -12.30
CA LYS A 162 6.72 15.13 -13.65
C LYS A 162 7.71 16.00 -14.41
N THR A 163 8.45 15.39 -15.34
CA THR A 163 9.37 16.13 -16.20
C THR A 163 8.63 17.10 -17.11
N ILE A 164 9.21 18.29 -17.29
CA ILE A 164 8.69 19.33 -18.17
C ILE A 164 9.80 19.93 -19.02
N LEU A 165 9.42 20.77 -19.99
CA LEU A 165 10.37 21.61 -20.71
C LEU A 165 10.51 22.97 -20.05
N ASN A 166 11.71 23.53 -20.18
CA ASN A 166 11.91 24.94 -19.89
C ASN A 166 11.38 25.81 -21.04
N SER A 167 11.20 27.11 -20.77
CA SER A 167 10.54 28.01 -21.71
C SER A 167 11.34 28.23 -23.00
N ILE A 168 12.68 28.13 -22.95
CA ILE A 168 13.54 28.24 -24.13
C ILE A 168 13.34 27.03 -25.04
N GLN A 169 13.38 25.82 -24.49
CA GLN A 169 13.13 24.58 -25.23
C GLN A 169 11.75 24.58 -25.89
N LEU A 170 10.72 24.97 -25.13
CA LEU A 170 9.35 25.01 -25.66
C LEU A 170 9.21 26.04 -26.79
N LYS A 171 9.79 27.23 -26.64
CA LYS A 171 9.80 28.26 -27.69
C LYS A 171 10.48 27.76 -28.95
N GLU A 172 11.60 27.07 -28.82
CA GLU A 172 12.32 26.52 -29.97
C GLU A 172 11.51 25.44 -30.69
N LEU A 173 10.92 24.49 -29.97
CA LEU A 173 10.07 23.47 -30.59
C LEU A 173 8.88 24.07 -31.35
N LYS A 174 8.25 25.11 -30.80
CA LYS A 174 7.12 25.80 -31.45
C LYS A 174 7.50 26.49 -32.77
N LYS A 175 8.78 26.80 -33.02
CA LYS A 175 9.23 27.33 -34.32
C LYS A 175 9.26 26.24 -35.41
N HIS A 176 9.52 24.99 -35.02
CA HIS A 176 9.70 23.87 -35.96
C HIS A 176 8.45 23.00 -36.11
N PHE A 177 7.56 23.01 -35.13
CA PHE A 177 6.34 22.19 -35.11
C PHE A 177 5.10 23.07 -34.94
N SER A 178 4.39 23.32 -36.04
CA SER A 178 3.08 23.97 -36.05
C SER A 178 1.91 23.01 -35.76
N ASP A 179 2.08 21.72 -36.10
CA ASP A 179 1.12 20.66 -35.81
C ASP A 179 1.16 20.28 -34.32
N SER A 180 -0.01 20.26 -33.69
CA SER A 180 -0.15 20.05 -32.24
C SER A 180 0.30 18.65 -31.80
N LEU A 181 0.04 17.62 -32.60
CA LEU A 181 0.40 16.23 -32.27
C LEU A 181 1.92 16.02 -32.42
N LYS A 182 2.52 16.55 -33.48
CA LYS A 182 3.98 16.52 -33.68
C LYS A 182 4.69 17.31 -32.58
N LEU A 183 4.16 18.49 -32.21
CA LEU A 183 4.69 19.29 -31.11
C LEU A 183 4.63 18.51 -29.78
N LYS A 184 3.51 17.85 -29.48
CA LYS A 184 3.37 17.02 -28.27
C LYS A 184 4.43 15.90 -28.24
N LYS A 185 4.59 15.15 -29.34
CA LYS A 185 5.62 14.10 -29.44
C LYS A 185 7.05 14.64 -29.27
N ALA A 186 7.33 15.82 -29.83
CA ALA A 186 8.62 16.47 -29.67
C ALA A 186 8.85 16.90 -28.21
N ILE A 187 7.82 17.46 -27.56
CA ILE A 187 7.86 17.81 -26.13
C ILE A 187 8.17 16.58 -25.27
N ASP A 188 7.44 15.49 -25.48
CA ASP A 188 7.63 14.23 -24.75
C ASP A 188 9.04 13.66 -24.94
N SER A 189 9.58 13.73 -26.16
CA SER A 189 10.94 13.27 -26.46
C SER A 189 12.00 14.12 -25.77
N VAL A 190 11.84 15.45 -25.74
CA VAL A 190 12.86 16.36 -25.19
C VAL A 190 12.82 16.38 -23.65
N ARG A 191 11.64 16.37 -23.02
CA ARG A 191 11.52 16.41 -21.55
C ARG A 191 12.05 15.15 -20.86
N THR A 192 12.15 14.05 -21.60
CA THR A 192 12.60 12.74 -21.11
C THR A 192 14.03 12.40 -21.51
N LEU A 193 14.65 13.21 -22.39
CA LEU A 193 15.94 12.91 -23.01
C LEU A 193 17.06 12.66 -21.99
N VAL A 194 17.16 13.50 -20.95
CA VAL A 194 18.21 13.35 -19.93
C VAL A 194 17.93 12.14 -19.05
N VAL A 195 16.68 11.93 -18.62
CA VAL A 195 16.26 10.75 -17.84
C VAL A 195 16.59 9.44 -18.58
N GLY A 196 16.44 9.41 -19.91
CA GLY A 196 16.80 8.26 -20.74
C GLY A 196 18.31 8.02 -20.90
N LYS A 197 19.16 9.00 -20.57
CA LYS A 197 20.63 8.90 -20.61
C LYS A 197 21.27 8.56 -19.28
N ILE A 198 20.51 8.60 -18.18
CA ILE A 198 21.00 8.26 -16.85
C ILE A 198 21.31 6.77 -16.78
N GLU A 199 22.53 6.47 -16.35
CA GLU A 199 23.07 5.16 -16.05
C GLU A 199 23.25 5.00 -14.54
N GLN A 200 23.39 3.75 -14.08
CA GLN A 200 23.61 3.50 -12.66
C GLN A 200 24.88 4.20 -12.17
N PHE A 201 24.79 4.83 -11.00
CA PHE A 201 25.84 5.63 -10.38
C PHE A 201 26.16 6.97 -11.05
N ASP A 202 25.32 7.44 -11.99
CA ASP A 202 25.35 8.84 -12.38
C ASP A 202 25.02 9.77 -11.20
N THR A 203 25.73 10.89 -11.15
CA THR A 203 25.72 11.82 -10.01
C THR A 203 24.60 12.85 -10.15
N ILE A 204 23.81 12.99 -9.09
CA ILE A 204 23.00 14.18 -8.81
C ILE A 204 23.93 15.20 -8.17
N LYS A 205 24.41 16.16 -8.95
CA LYS A 205 25.31 17.21 -8.46
C LYS A 205 24.58 18.10 -7.47
N LYS A 206 23.38 18.51 -7.83
CA LYS A 206 22.54 19.40 -7.02
C LYS A 206 21.08 19.34 -7.44
N ILE A 207 20.17 19.58 -6.49
CA ILE A 207 18.77 19.87 -6.78
C ILE A 207 18.47 21.34 -6.48
N LYS A 208 18.10 22.11 -7.51
CA LYS A 208 17.73 23.52 -7.39
C LYS A 208 16.21 23.64 -7.40
N ILE A 209 15.64 24.28 -6.37
CA ILE A 209 14.21 24.58 -6.31
C ILE A 209 13.93 25.93 -6.97
N ILE A 210 12.91 25.97 -7.83
CA ILE A 210 12.47 27.18 -8.56
C ILE A 210 11.03 27.49 -8.15
N ARG A 211 10.81 28.75 -7.76
CA ARG A 211 9.53 29.25 -7.21
C ARG A 211 8.98 30.35 -8.11
N ILE A 212 7.86 30.10 -8.76
CA ILE A 212 7.22 31.05 -9.69
C ILE A 212 5.83 31.39 -9.17
N GLY A 213 5.51 32.69 -9.16
CA GLY A 213 4.28 33.20 -8.54
C GLY A 213 4.41 33.50 -7.05
N ALA A 214 3.46 34.27 -6.51
CA ALA A 214 3.44 34.69 -5.11
C ALA A 214 3.33 33.49 -4.15
N ASN A 215 2.43 32.54 -4.43
CA ASN A 215 2.20 31.38 -3.57
C ASN A 215 3.44 30.49 -3.44
N ALA A 216 4.08 30.14 -4.56
CA ALA A 216 5.27 29.30 -4.53
C ALA A 216 6.48 29.98 -3.87
N LYS A 217 6.59 31.31 -3.97
CA LYS A 217 7.62 32.12 -3.30
C LYS A 217 7.41 32.19 -1.79
N ALA A 218 6.15 32.25 -1.34
CA ALA A 218 5.79 32.23 0.08
C ALA A 218 5.83 30.82 0.70
N TYR A 219 5.91 29.76 -0.11
CA TYR A 219 5.88 28.38 0.35
C TYR A 219 7.10 28.02 1.20
N ASN A 220 6.85 27.75 2.50
CA ASN A 220 7.85 27.27 3.44
C ASN A 220 7.75 25.75 3.60
N SER A 221 8.58 25.02 2.85
CA SER A 221 8.56 23.55 2.84
C SER A 221 8.84 22.91 4.20
N ALA A 222 9.73 23.48 5.02
CA ALA A 222 10.04 22.93 6.34
C ALA A 222 8.82 23.00 7.26
N LYS A 223 8.17 24.17 7.31
CA LYS A 223 6.95 24.38 8.09
C LYS A 223 5.80 23.49 7.60
N VAL A 224 5.55 23.45 6.28
CA VAL A 224 4.49 22.62 5.71
C VAL A 224 4.73 21.14 6.03
N PHE A 225 5.97 20.65 5.91
CA PHE A 225 6.27 19.25 6.24
C PHE A 225 5.97 18.93 7.71
N ASP A 226 6.35 19.81 8.64
CA ASP A 226 6.08 19.63 10.07
C ASP A 226 4.57 19.62 10.38
N GLU A 227 3.80 20.51 9.74
CA GLU A 227 2.34 20.61 9.89
C GLU A 227 1.62 19.39 9.30
N GLU A 228 1.98 18.97 8.08
CA GLU A 228 1.36 17.81 7.43
C GLU A 228 1.71 16.50 8.14
N LEU A 229 2.95 16.34 8.60
CA LEU A 229 3.34 15.16 9.38
C LEU A 229 2.53 15.05 10.68
N THR A 230 2.31 16.19 11.34
CA THR A 230 1.46 16.26 12.53
C THR A 230 0.03 15.90 12.18
N ARG A 231 -0.56 16.51 11.15
CA ARG A 231 -1.93 16.21 10.69
C ARG A 231 -2.12 14.73 10.35
N TYR A 232 -1.15 14.15 9.65
CA TYR A 232 -1.16 12.74 9.27
C TYR A 232 -1.19 11.83 10.50
N SER A 233 -0.28 12.07 11.45
CA SER A 233 -0.20 11.28 12.70
C SER A 233 -1.46 11.40 13.57
N THR A 234 -2.00 12.60 13.76
CA THR A 234 -3.24 12.82 14.51
C THR A 234 -4.43 12.12 13.86
N GLY A 235 -4.57 12.26 12.54
CA GLY A 235 -5.65 11.59 11.80
C GLY A 235 -5.54 10.06 11.85
N TYR A 236 -4.34 9.51 11.88
CA TYR A 236 -4.12 8.07 12.05
C TYR A 236 -4.61 7.58 13.43
N GLU A 237 -4.22 8.27 14.51
CA GLU A 237 -4.64 7.93 15.87
C GLU A 237 -6.16 8.05 16.04
N GLU A 238 -6.79 9.06 15.44
CA GLU A 238 -8.25 9.22 15.45
C GLU A 238 -8.95 8.07 14.72
N ARG A 239 -8.46 7.66 13.54
CA ARG A 239 -9.01 6.50 12.81
C ARG A 239 -8.90 5.21 13.62
N LYS A 240 -7.74 4.95 14.24
CA LYS A 240 -7.56 3.78 15.11
C LYS A 240 -8.51 3.79 16.32
N LYS A 241 -8.68 4.94 16.97
CA LYS A 241 -9.65 5.08 18.08
C LYS A 241 -11.08 4.81 17.61
N ALA A 242 -11.45 5.30 16.42
CA ALA A 242 -12.75 5.03 15.85
C ALA A 242 -12.95 3.54 15.53
N GLU A 243 -11.96 2.87 14.94
CA GLU A 243 -11.98 1.43 14.68
C GLU A 243 -12.14 0.61 15.97
N VAL A 244 -11.39 0.93 17.02
CA VAL A 244 -11.52 0.28 18.34
C VAL A 244 -12.93 0.50 18.91
N ALA A 245 -13.46 1.72 18.86
CA ALA A 245 -14.80 2.02 19.35
C ALA A 245 -15.91 1.30 18.55
N ILE A 246 -15.72 1.13 17.23
CA ILE A 246 -16.63 0.35 16.38
C ILE A 246 -16.56 -1.13 16.77
N GLU A 247 -15.36 -1.66 16.95
CA GLU A 247 -15.13 -3.06 17.33
C GLU A 247 -15.65 -3.39 18.72
N GLU A 248 -15.49 -2.49 19.69
CA GLU A 248 -16.08 -2.60 21.02
C GLU A 248 -17.60 -2.68 20.95
N LYS A 249 -18.25 -1.79 20.19
CA LYS A 249 -19.70 -1.81 20.00
C LYS A 249 -20.16 -3.11 19.34
N ARG A 250 -19.46 -3.57 18.29
CA ARG A 250 -19.73 -4.85 17.64
C ARG A 250 -19.64 -6.00 18.64
N TYR A 251 -18.57 -6.06 19.45
CA TYR A 251 -18.34 -7.15 20.39
C TYR A 251 -19.36 -7.16 21.54
N GLN A 252 -19.78 -6.01 22.05
CA GLN A 252 -20.84 -5.93 23.06
C GLN A 252 -22.17 -6.45 22.51
N GLN A 253 -22.54 -6.06 21.28
CA GLN A 253 -23.75 -6.58 20.64
C GLN A 253 -23.65 -8.09 20.40
N TYR A 254 -22.48 -8.56 19.93
CA TYR A 254 -22.20 -9.99 19.76
C TYR A 254 -22.40 -10.78 21.06
N LEU A 255 -21.97 -10.28 22.22
CA LEU A 255 -22.16 -10.97 23.51
C LEU A 255 -23.63 -11.12 23.90
N ILE A 256 -24.46 -10.11 23.60
CA ILE A 256 -25.91 -10.15 23.84
C ILE A 256 -26.55 -11.21 22.94
N ASP A 257 -26.29 -11.13 21.64
CA ASP A 257 -26.87 -12.05 20.65
C ASP A 257 -26.39 -13.48 20.89
N LYS A 258 -25.12 -13.63 21.28
CA LYS A 258 -24.53 -14.90 21.69
C LYS A 258 -25.28 -15.54 22.84
N ASN A 259 -25.52 -14.80 23.92
CA ASN A 259 -26.23 -15.35 25.08
C ASN A 259 -27.64 -15.83 24.69
N ALA A 260 -28.36 -15.02 23.91
CA ALA A 260 -29.70 -15.35 23.45
C ALA A 260 -29.72 -16.61 22.56
N PHE A 261 -28.80 -16.69 21.60
CA PHE A 261 -28.71 -17.81 20.67
C PHE A 261 -28.28 -19.10 21.37
N LEU A 262 -27.25 -19.06 22.21
CA LEU A 262 -26.76 -20.24 22.94
C LEU A 262 -27.79 -20.77 23.94
N THR A 263 -28.56 -19.90 24.59
CA THR A 263 -29.69 -20.29 25.45
C THR A 263 -30.76 -21.03 24.64
N LYS A 264 -31.14 -20.51 23.46
CA LYS A 264 -32.10 -21.16 22.55
C LYS A 264 -31.61 -22.55 22.09
N LEU A 265 -30.30 -22.76 22.03
CA LEU A 265 -29.68 -24.01 21.64
C LEU A 265 -29.34 -24.93 22.82
N GLU A 266 -29.77 -24.61 24.04
CA GLU A 266 -29.61 -25.45 25.23
C GLU A 266 -28.13 -25.74 25.57
N GLU A 267 -27.23 -24.76 25.38
CA GLU A 267 -25.79 -24.92 25.70
C GLU A 267 -25.55 -25.38 27.15
N THR A 268 -26.39 -24.97 28.09
CA THR A 268 -26.28 -25.36 29.50
C THR A 268 -26.43 -26.86 29.75
N SER A 269 -27.05 -27.59 28.80
CA SER A 269 -27.18 -29.04 28.83
C SER A 269 -25.97 -29.77 28.22
N ALA A 270 -25.03 -29.03 27.61
CA ALA A 270 -23.85 -29.59 26.97
C ALA A 270 -22.79 -30.02 27.99
N ILE A 271 -22.13 -31.15 27.72
CA ILE A 271 -20.96 -31.60 28.49
C ILE A 271 -19.76 -30.76 28.05
N LYS A 272 -19.09 -30.12 29.01
CA LYS A 272 -17.85 -29.37 28.73
C LYS A 272 -16.63 -30.26 28.85
N THR A 273 -15.77 -30.22 27.83
CA THR A 273 -14.46 -30.87 27.88
C THR A 273 -13.42 -29.97 28.54
N ASN A 274 -12.20 -30.48 28.75
CA ASN A 274 -11.09 -29.71 29.33
C ASN A 274 -10.65 -28.52 28.45
N SER A 275 -10.90 -28.57 27.15
CA SER A 275 -10.61 -27.46 26.23
C SER A 275 -11.71 -26.40 26.24
N GLY A 276 -12.81 -26.63 26.98
CA GLY A 276 -13.96 -25.73 27.01
C GLY A 276 -14.98 -25.98 25.89
N LEU A 277 -14.75 -26.96 25.01
CA LEU A 277 -15.75 -27.41 24.04
C LEU A 277 -17.04 -27.85 24.76
N GLY A 278 -18.18 -27.28 24.37
CA GLY A 278 -19.49 -27.80 24.77
C GLY A 278 -19.96 -28.85 23.77
N PHE A 279 -20.28 -30.06 24.25
CA PHE A 279 -20.80 -31.16 23.44
C PHE A 279 -22.21 -31.55 23.90
N LEU A 280 -23.20 -31.38 23.02
CA LEU A 280 -24.59 -31.78 23.27
C LEU A 280 -25.03 -32.83 22.24
N LEU A 281 -25.26 -34.07 22.71
CA LEU A 281 -25.75 -35.15 21.84
C LEU A 281 -27.25 -34.97 21.57
N LEU A 282 -27.63 -34.82 20.30
CA LEU A 282 -29.01 -34.62 19.86
C LEU A 282 -29.69 -35.92 19.41
N LYS A 283 -28.91 -36.87 18.89
CA LYS A 283 -29.36 -38.19 18.45
C LYS A 283 -28.25 -39.20 18.72
N SER A 284 -28.57 -40.24 19.49
CA SER A 284 -27.61 -41.30 19.84
C SER A 284 -27.74 -42.52 18.93
N ASN A 285 -26.62 -43.17 18.66
CA ASN A 285 -26.54 -44.48 18.03
C ASN A 285 -25.40 -45.28 18.70
N PRO A 286 -25.66 -45.93 19.83
CA PRO A 286 -24.60 -46.57 20.61
C PRO A 286 -23.93 -47.74 19.85
N LYS A 287 -24.65 -48.34 18.89
CA LYS A 287 -24.15 -49.43 18.03
C LYS A 287 -23.35 -48.92 16.82
N GLY A 288 -23.35 -47.61 16.56
CA GLY A 288 -22.60 -46.99 15.48
C GLY A 288 -21.09 -47.15 15.66
N LYS A 289 -20.36 -47.17 14.54
CA LYS A 289 -18.90 -47.18 14.56
C LYS A 289 -18.39 -45.87 15.16
N LYS A 290 -17.39 -45.93 16.05
CA LYS A 290 -16.75 -44.74 16.58
C LYS A 290 -15.92 -44.05 15.49
N VAL A 291 -15.95 -42.72 15.48
CA VAL A 291 -15.05 -41.92 14.65
C VAL A 291 -13.59 -42.22 14.98
N VAL A 292 -12.77 -42.35 13.94
CA VAL A 292 -11.31 -42.53 14.02
C VAL A 292 -10.63 -41.62 13.01
N ASP A 293 -9.42 -41.17 13.33
CA ASP A 293 -8.79 -40.04 12.63
C ASP A 293 -8.44 -40.33 11.17
N ASN A 294 -8.03 -41.57 10.89
CA ASN A 294 -7.45 -41.99 9.62
C ASN A 294 -8.47 -42.53 8.58
N LYS A 295 -9.76 -42.44 8.87
CA LYS A 295 -10.83 -42.87 7.96
C LYS A 295 -11.60 -41.68 7.41
N PRO A 296 -12.04 -41.71 6.13
CA PRO A 296 -13.00 -40.76 5.62
C PRO A 296 -14.28 -40.76 6.47
N ILE A 297 -14.77 -39.57 6.79
CA ILE A 297 -15.99 -39.32 7.54
C ILE A 297 -16.91 -38.52 6.64
N LYS A 298 -18.11 -39.03 6.41
CA LYS A 298 -19.18 -38.34 5.68
C LYS A 298 -20.17 -37.78 6.68
N SER A 299 -20.43 -36.47 6.61
CA SER A 299 -21.32 -35.78 7.54
C SER A 299 -22.21 -34.75 6.85
N ASN A 300 -23.38 -34.50 7.42
CA ASN A 300 -24.09 -33.25 7.21
C ASN A 300 -23.75 -32.29 8.34
N PHE A 301 -23.58 -31.00 8.04
CA PHE A 301 -23.40 -30.00 9.08
C PHE A 301 -24.03 -28.67 8.72
N THR A 302 -24.35 -27.90 9.76
CA THR A 302 -24.61 -26.45 9.66
C THR A 302 -23.72 -25.73 10.66
N LEU A 303 -23.01 -24.72 10.17
CA LEU A 303 -22.10 -23.87 10.93
C LEU A 303 -22.72 -22.49 11.12
N PHE A 304 -22.76 -22.07 12.38
CA PHE A 304 -23.16 -20.72 12.79
C PHE A 304 -22.01 -20.04 13.52
N ILE A 305 -21.95 -18.71 13.44
CA ILE A 305 -21.36 -17.92 14.51
C ILE A 305 -22.33 -17.98 15.70
N ALA A 306 -21.81 -17.97 16.91
CA ALA A 306 -22.63 -18.09 18.12
C ALA A 306 -23.64 -16.94 18.33
N ASP A 307 -23.64 -15.89 17.51
CA ASP A 307 -24.69 -14.86 17.46
C ASP A 307 -25.93 -15.26 16.64
N GLY A 308 -25.92 -16.46 16.05
CA GLY A 308 -27.02 -17.00 15.25
C GLY A 308 -26.85 -16.80 13.74
N LYS A 309 -25.80 -16.11 13.28
CA LYS A 309 -25.52 -15.97 11.86
C LYS A 309 -25.07 -17.32 11.26
N LYS A 310 -25.87 -17.89 10.37
CA LYS A 310 -25.51 -19.07 9.57
C LYS A 310 -24.39 -18.71 8.59
N ILE A 311 -23.32 -19.49 8.59
CA ILE A 311 -22.16 -19.32 7.70
C ILE A 311 -22.23 -20.30 6.54
N GLN A 312 -22.50 -21.57 6.82
CA GLN A 312 -22.50 -22.62 5.82
C GLN A 312 -23.37 -23.79 6.27
N SER A 313 -24.04 -24.45 5.33
CA SER A 313 -24.68 -25.74 5.56
C SER A 313 -24.44 -26.68 4.39
N THR A 314 -24.36 -27.98 4.66
CA THR A 314 -24.37 -29.02 3.62
C THR A 314 -25.70 -29.10 2.88
N GLU A 315 -26.78 -28.61 3.49
CA GLU A 315 -28.09 -28.47 2.83
C GLU A 315 -28.03 -27.44 1.69
N ASP A 316 -27.27 -26.35 1.87
CA ASP A 316 -27.13 -25.30 0.86
C ASP A 316 -26.35 -25.78 -0.37
N SER A 317 -25.45 -26.76 -0.19
CA SER A 317 -24.65 -27.37 -1.25
C SER A 317 -25.21 -28.68 -1.80
N GLU A 318 -26.36 -29.15 -1.28
CA GLU A 318 -27.01 -30.44 -1.60
C GLU A 318 -26.06 -31.66 -1.56
N ALA A 319 -24.97 -31.56 -0.79
CA ALA A 319 -23.90 -32.56 -0.78
C ALA A 319 -23.31 -32.72 0.63
N PRO A 320 -23.18 -33.96 1.13
CA PRO A 320 -22.50 -34.22 2.40
C PRO A 320 -21.03 -33.81 2.35
N PHE A 321 -20.54 -33.33 3.49
CA PHE A 321 -19.13 -33.00 3.66
C PHE A 321 -18.32 -34.26 3.96
N ILE A 322 -17.24 -34.47 3.20
CA ILE A 322 -16.33 -35.61 3.36
C ILE A 322 -14.97 -35.11 3.79
N PHE A 323 -14.48 -35.60 4.93
CA PHE A 323 -13.21 -35.16 5.50
C PHE A 323 -12.52 -36.29 6.26
N ARG A 324 -11.23 -36.08 6.59
CA ARG A 324 -10.45 -36.89 7.54
C ARG A 324 -9.92 -35.98 8.62
N LEU A 325 -9.80 -36.48 9.84
CA LEU A 325 -9.29 -35.66 10.94
C LEU A 325 -7.77 -35.51 10.91
N ASP A 326 -7.07 -36.45 10.27
CA ASP A 326 -5.61 -36.46 10.12
C ASP A 326 -5.08 -35.82 8.82
N ASP A 327 -5.95 -35.16 8.04
CA ASP A 327 -5.54 -34.50 6.79
C ASP A 327 -4.75 -33.21 7.07
N THR A 328 -3.42 -33.29 6.95
CA THR A 328 -2.53 -32.14 7.16
C THR A 328 -2.62 -31.10 6.04
N GLN A 329 -3.16 -31.43 4.87
CA GLN A 329 -3.38 -30.46 3.79
C GLN A 329 -4.67 -29.67 4.00
N ARG A 330 -5.62 -30.21 4.77
CA ARG A 330 -6.90 -29.58 5.12
C ARG A 330 -7.14 -29.70 6.63
N PRO A 331 -6.33 -28.98 7.44
CA PRO A 331 -6.51 -29.03 8.89
C PRO A 331 -7.89 -28.49 9.26
N MET A 332 -8.56 -29.20 10.17
CA MET A 332 -9.86 -28.82 10.68
C MET A 332 -9.70 -28.03 11.99
N ILE A 333 -10.68 -27.21 12.31
CA ILE A 333 -10.70 -26.42 13.55
C ILE A 333 -10.58 -27.35 14.77
N THR A 334 -9.73 -26.99 15.73
CA THR A 334 -9.42 -27.82 16.91
C THR A 334 -10.67 -28.30 17.63
N GLY A 335 -11.59 -27.40 17.99
CA GLY A 335 -12.82 -27.78 18.69
C GLY A 335 -13.77 -28.63 17.84
N PHE A 336 -13.77 -28.46 16.52
CA PHE A 336 -14.53 -29.33 15.62
C PHE A 336 -13.95 -30.75 15.59
N GLN A 337 -12.62 -30.88 15.45
CA GLN A 337 -11.94 -32.17 15.49
C GLN A 337 -12.22 -32.89 16.81
N GLU A 338 -12.09 -32.18 17.93
CA GLU A 338 -12.33 -32.72 19.26
C GLU A 338 -13.78 -33.23 19.39
N GLY A 339 -14.77 -32.42 19.01
CA GLY A 339 -16.18 -32.80 19.11
C GLY A 339 -16.55 -33.99 18.23
N VAL A 340 -16.08 -34.01 16.98
CA VAL A 340 -16.34 -35.11 16.05
C VAL A 340 -15.73 -36.43 16.52
N LYS A 341 -14.56 -36.41 17.20
CA LYS A 341 -13.95 -37.63 17.79
C LYS A 341 -14.78 -38.28 18.88
N LEU A 342 -15.72 -37.54 19.49
CA LEU A 342 -16.62 -38.08 20.52
C LEU A 342 -17.80 -38.85 19.91
N MET A 343 -18.06 -38.68 18.61
CA MET A 343 -19.26 -39.17 17.94
C MET A 343 -19.11 -40.57 17.34
N LYS A 344 -20.26 -41.18 17.05
CA LYS A 344 -20.41 -42.42 16.29
C LYS A 344 -21.21 -42.21 15.01
N GLU A 345 -21.05 -43.14 14.07
CA GLU A 345 -21.88 -43.23 12.85
C GLU A 345 -23.37 -43.23 13.21
N GLY A 346 -24.17 -42.37 12.56
CA GLY A 346 -25.60 -42.18 12.79
C GLY A 346 -25.96 -41.21 13.94
N GLU A 347 -24.97 -40.64 14.63
CA GLU A 347 -25.22 -39.65 15.69
C GLU A 347 -25.31 -38.24 15.15
N LYS A 348 -26.17 -37.44 15.79
CA LYS A 348 -26.25 -35.99 15.60
C LYS A 348 -25.87 -35.30 16.90
N ALA A 349 -24.99 -34.31 16.83
CA ALA A 349 -24.58 -33.52 17.98
C ALA A 349 -24.51 -32.04 17.64
N ARG A 350 -24.57 -31.22 18.68
CA ARG A 350 -24.27 -29.79 18.64
C ARG A 350 -22.97 -29.55 19.37
N LEU A 351 -22.04 -28.86 18.70
CA LEU A 351 -20.73 -28.49 19.22
C LEU A 351 -20.71 -26.98 19.44
N PHE A 352 -20.44 -26.55 20.67
CA PHE A 352 -20.25 -25.16 21.04
C PHE A 352 -18.75 -24.93 21.19
N VAL A 353 -18.16 -24.27 20.21
CA VAL A 353 -16.70 -24.14 20.07
C VAL A 353 -16.29 -22.72 20.47
N PRO A 354 -15.65 -22.54 21.63
CA PRO A 354 -15.11 -21.24 22.02
C PRO A 354 -14.08 -20.72 21.00
N TYR A 355 -14.03 -19.40 20.80
CA TYR A 355 -13.17 -18.77 19.80
C TYR A 355 -11.70 -19.21 19.89
N TYR A 356 -11.16 -19.44 21.09
CA TYR A 356 -9.76 -19.81 21.30
C TYR A 356 -9.40 -21.25 20.88
N ILE A 357 -10.38 -22.14 20.72
CA ILE A 357 -10.22 -23.44 20.02
C ILE A 357 -10.94 -23.43 18.65
N GLY A 358 -11.34 -22.23 18.21
CA GLY A 358 -11.93 -21.87 16.93
C GLY A 358 -10.94 -21.11 16.05
N PHE A 359 -11.25 -19.85 15.71
CA PHE A 359 -10.42 -18.95 14.88
C PHE A 359 -9.57 -17.94 15.67
N GLY A 360 -9.72 -17.86 16.98
CA GLY A 360 -8.90 -17.04 17.88
C GLY A 360 -9.32 -15.57 17.99
N ASP A 361 -8.38 -14.73 18.41
CA ASP A 361 -8.60 -13.31 18.72
C ASP A 361 -8.71 -12.42 17.47
N ALA A 362 -8.23 -12.87 16.31
CA ALA A 362 -8.28 -12.11 15.07
C ALA A 362 -9.48 -12.52 14.21
N ALA A 363 -9.97 -11.62 13.38
CA ALA A 363 -10.95 -11.97 12.35
C ALA A 363 -10.31 -12.91 11.31
N PHE A 364 -11.09 -13.86 10.80
CA PHE A 364 -10.65 -14.80 9.78
C PHE A 364 -11.78 -15.01 8.76
N GLY A 365 -11.58 -14.59 7.51
CA GLY A 365 -12.60 -14.72 6.47
C GLY A 365 -13.96 -14.14 6.91
N PRO A 366 -15.06 -14.93 6.91
CA PRO A 366 -16.38 -14.46 7.33
C PRO A 366 -16.57 -14.40 8.86
N PHE A 367 -15.57 -14.82 9.65
CA PHE A 367 -15.62 -14.91 11.11
C PHE A 367 -15.01 -13.66 11.75
N PRO A 368 -15.81 -12.85 12.48
CA PRO A 368 -15.30 -11.71 13.23
C PRO A 368 -14.32 -12.11 14.33
N SER A 369 -13.59 -11.12 14.86
CA SER A 369 -12.69 -11.33 16.00
C SER A 369 -13.45 -11.94 17.20
N LYS A 370 -12.82 -12.90 17.89
CA LYS A 370 -13.35 -13.55 19.11
C LYS A 370 -14.76 -14.17 18.95
N SER A 371 -15.06 -14.68 17.75
CA SER A 371 -16.34 -15.34 17.49
C SER A 371 -16.31 -16.82 17.85
N ASP A 372 -17.10 -17.23 18.83
CA ASP A 372 -17.44 -18.64 19.07
C ASP A 372 -18.25 -19.19 17.90
N LEU A 373 -18.14 -20.50 17.69
CA LEU A 373 -18.84 -21.22 16.62
C LEU A 373 -19.82 -22.22 17.21
N VAL A 374 -20.91 -22.46 16.48
CA VAL A 374 -21.83 -23.55 16.77
C VAL A 374 -21.93 -24.43 15.54
N PHE A 375 -21.60 -25.71 15.70
CA PHE A 375 -21.84 -26.74 14.69
C PHE A 375 -23.03 -27.57 15.09
N GLU A 376 -23.99 -27.77 14.19
CA GLU A 376 -24.86 -28.93 14.24
C GLU A 376 -24.36 -29.93 13.22
N ILE A 377 -23.94 -31.10 13.66
CA ILE A 377 -23.31 -32.11 12.81
C ILE A 377 -23.99 -33.47 12.98
N GLU A 378 -24.24 -34.17 11.88
CA GLU A 378 -24.68 -35.55 11.85
C GLU A 378 -23.66 -36.41 11.08
N ILE A 379 -23.14 -37.44 11.72
CA ILE A 379 -22.23 -38.40 11.08
C ILE A 379 -23.07 -39.41 10.31
N ILE A 380 -22.92 -39.42 8.98
CA ILE A 380 -23.67 -40.31 8.09
C ILE A 380 -22.97 -41.66 7.98
N GLU A 381 -21.66 -41.64 7.71
CA GLU A 381 -20.89 -42.85 7.39
C GLU A 381 -19.40 -42.68 7.71
N ILE A 382 -18.74 -43.77 8.14
CA ILE A 382 -17.30 -43.80 8.42
C ILE A 382 -16.61 -44.92 7.63
N GLY A 383 -15.61 -44.54 6.83
CA GLY A 383 -14.64 -45.46 6.21
C GLY A 383 -15.05 -46.10 4.89
N LYS A 384 -16.01 -45.51 4.16
CA LYS A 384 -16.35 -45.90 2.78
C LYS A 384 -16.36 -44.70 1.86
#